data_AF-A0A6N7RLC7-F1
#
_entry.id   AF-A0A6N7RLC7-F1
#
_cell.length_a   1.000
_cell.length_b   1.000
_cell.length_c   1.000
_cell.angle_alpha   90.00
_cell.angle_beta   90.00
_cell.angle_gamma   90.00
#
_symmetry.space_group_name_H-M   'P 1'
#
loop_
_entity.id
_entity.type
_entity.pdbx_description
1 polymer ?
#
loop_
_entity_poly.entity_id
_entity_poly.type
_entity_poly.pdbx_seq_one_letter_code
_entity_poly.pdbx_strand_id
1 'polypeptide(L)'
;MAKIRSANAVALALVALAVGMVCVAGCSPQSSDDAASSKPQGSDSSQAATQTGWSLDMECTTCHSVEGGTMEDGTSGASAHVQQAQATCATCHTDEQGLASVHEGKTASDAMPKKLKKTAVEAQTCQSSGCHNETADEMAALTAGYTELVDTKGTQVNPHEVMGLTEGHADITCSNCHNMHAAEVAAADTCVSCHHAGVYECNTCH
;
A
#
# COMPACT_ATOMS: atom_id res chain seq x y z
N MET A 1 30.36 2.28 63.63
CA MET A 1 31.56 2.90 63.02
C MET A 1 31.42 2.84 61.51
N ALA A 2 31.69 3.96 60.84
CA ALA A 2 31.31 4.27 59.46
C ALA A 2 32.27 3.71 58.39
N LYS A 3 31.75 3.59 57.15
CA LYS A 3 32.33 3.94 55.83
C LYS A 3 31.38 3.37 54.75
N ILE A 4 30.39 4.09 54.19
CA ILE A 4 30.37 5.25 53.28
C ILE A 4 31.02 4.99 51.90
N ARG A 5 30.12 4.98 50.89
CA ARG A 5 30.21 5.41 49.47
C ARG A 5 31.02 4.52 48.50
N SER A 6 30.56 4.29 47.27
CA SER A 6 30.06 5.30 46.33
C SER A 6 29.14 4.74 45.23
N ALA A 7 28.03 5.46 45.01
CA ALA A 7 27.24 5.44 43.78
C ALA A 7 27.86 6.39 42.75
N ASN A 8 27.85 6.01 41.47
CA ASN A 8 28.02 6.92 40.32
C ASN A 8 26.77 6.73 39.44
N ALA A 9 25.75 7.58 39.53
CA ALA A 9 25.65 8.95 39.01
C ALA A 9 25.45 8.98 37.48
N VAL A 10 24.17 9.13 37.12
CA VAL A 10 23.62 9.57 35.84
C VAL A 10 24.21 10.93 35.46
N ALA A 11 24.57 11.10 34.19
CA ALA A 11 24.87 12.41 33.61
C ALA A 11 24.09 12.58 32.29
N LEU A 12 22.98 13.32 32.37
CA LEU A 12 22.39 14.03 31.23
C LEU A 12 23.32 15.18 30.86
N ALA A 13 23.67 15.31 29.57
CA ALA A 13 24.31 16.50 29.04
C ALA A 13 23.33 17.24 28.10
N LEU A 14 22.74 18.31 28.62
CA LEU A 14 22.07 19.36 27.85
C LEU A 14 23.13 20.36 27.38
N VAL A 15 23.23 20.58 26.07
CA VAL A 15 23.99 21.70 25.51
C VAL A 15 23.02 22.59 24.74
N ALA A 16 22.66 23.71 25.37
CA ALA A 16 22.09 24.86 24.73
C ALA A 16 23.19 25.93 24.62
N LEU A 17 23.46 26.44 23.42
CA LEU A 17 24.18 27.69 23.24
C LEU A 17 23.56 28.46 22.09
N ALA A 18 23.21 29.71 22.39
CA ALA A 18 22.49 30.63 21.54
C ALA A 18 23.42 31.66 20.87
N VAL A 19 22.83 32.34 19.87
CA VAL A 19 23.15 33.66 19.30
C VAL A 19 24.04 33.68 18.04
N GLY A 20 23.42 34.19 16.98
CA GLY A 20 24.05 34.67 15.75
C GLY A 20 23.03 35.38 14.86
N MET A 21 22.52 36.53 15.31
CA MET A 21 21.62 37.41 14.55
C MET A 21 22.44 38.19 13.52
N VAL A 22 22.20 37.92 12.23
CA VAL A 22 22.69 38.74 11.10
C VAL A 22 21.48 39.22 10.31
N CYS A 23 21.19 40.52 10.43
CA CYS A 23 20.34 41.26 9.50
C CYS A 23 21.19 41.67 8.29
N VAL A 24 20.68 41.53 7.06
CA VAL A 24 20.65 42.63 6.07
C VAL A 24 19.82 42.26 4.82
N ALA A 25 19.11 43.30 4.36
CA ALA A 25 18.62 43.57 3.00
C ALA A 25 17.46 42.73 2.45
N GLY A 26 16.26 43.32 2.53
CA GLY A 26 15.07 42.88 1.82
C GLY A 26 15.10 43.19 0.32
N CYS A 27 14.37 42.38 -0.44
CA CYS A 27 13.96 42.68 -1.80
C CYS A 27 12.43 42.72 -1.81
N SER A 28 11.88 43.93 -1.92
CA SER A 28 10.45 44.16 -2.13
C SER A 28 10.13 43.92 -3.60
N PRO A 29 9.01 43.24 -3.96
CA PRO A 29 8.56 43.23 -5.34
C PRO A 29 8.08 44.63 -5.71
N GLN A 30 8.71 45.22 -6.71
CA GLN A 30 8.26 46.48 -7.30
C GLN A 30 7.04 46.17 -8.17
N SER A 31 5.87 46.55 -7.67
CA SER A 31 4.66 46.64 -8.49
C SER A 31 4.83 47.81 -9.45
N SER A 32 4.84 47.51 -10.73
CA SER A 32 4.69 48.51 -11.80
C SER A 32 3.23 48.45 -12.24
N ASP A 33 2.42 49.35 -11.69
CA ASP A 33 1.20 49.79 -12.32
C ASP A 33 1.57 50.63 -13.54
N ASP A 34 1.47 50.05 -14.73
CA ASP A 34 1.26 50.81 -15.96
C ASP A 34 -0.03 50.31 -16.60
N ALA A 35 -1.08 51.10 -16.37
CA ALA A 35 -2.35 50.97 -17.06
C ALA A 35 -2.17 51.44 -18.52
N ALA A 36 -2.22 50.50 -19.46
CA ALA A 36 -2.59 50.79 -20.83
C ALA A 36 -3.72 49.85 -21.25
N SER A 37 -4.89 50.45 -21.40
CA SER A 37 -6.14 49.84 -21.83
C SER A 37 -5.97 48.98 -23.09
N SER A 38 -6.39 47.72 -23.01
CA SER A 38 -6.89 46.98 -24.17
C SER A 38 -8.02 46.06 -23.72
N LYS A 39 -9.11 46.18 -24.47
CA LYS A 39 -10.46 45.63 -24.29
C LYS A 39 -10.48 44.12 -24.00
N PRO A 40 -11.45 43.60 -23.22
CA PRO A 40 -11.49 42.18 -22.87
C PRO A 40 -11.91 41.37 -24.10
N GLN A 41 -10.96 40.60 -24.67
CA GLN A 41 -11.30 39.46 -25.49
C GLN A 41 -11.71 38.36 -24.53
N GLY A 42 -12.99 37.99 -24.56
CA GLY A 42 -13.55 36.91 -23.74
C GLY A 42 -12.67 35.67 -23.85
N SER A 43 -11.93 35.41 -22.77
CA SER A 43 -11.28 34.14 -22.56
C SER A 43 -12.41 33.19 -22.21
N ASP A 44 -12.91 32.49 -23.23
CA ASP A 44 -13.53 31.19 -23.02
C ASP A 44 -12.43 30.29 -22.46
N SER A 45 -12.16 30.45 -21.16
CA SER A 45 -11.32 29.56 -20.37
C SER A 45 -12.13 28.30 -20.10
N SER A 46 -12.61 27.68 -21.16
CA SER A 46 -12.63 26.24 -21.24
C SER A 46 -11.17 25.83 -21.09
N GLN A 47 -10.74 25.63 -19.85
CA GLN A 47 -9.54 24.85 -19.55
C GLN A 47 -9.81 23.49 -20.18
N ALA A 48 -9.47 23.36 -21.46
CA ALA A 48 -9.28 22.07 -22.07
C ALA A 48 -8.31 21.37 -21.13
N ALA A 49 -8.78 20.31 -20.48
CA ALA A 49 -7.97 19.51 -19.58
C ALA A 49 -6.75 19.05 -20.40
N THR A 50 -5.64 19.76 -20.25
CA THR A 50 -4.41 19.44 -20.96
C THR A 50 -4.02 18.07 -20.47
N GLN A 51 -4.10 17.07 -21.34
CA GLN A 51 -3.70 15.72 -21.03
C GLN A 51 -2.20 15.75 -20.75
N THR A 52 -1.82 15.80 -19.48
CA THR A 52 -0.47 15.38 -19.06
C THR A 52 -0.37 13.90 -19.41
N GLY A 53 0.60 13.56 -20.25
CA GLY A 53 0.86 12.17 -20.62
C GLY A 53 0.98 11.31 -19.37
N TRP A 54 0.41 10.11 -19.44
CA TRP A 54 0.44 9.19 -18.31
C TRP A 54 1.89 8.84 -17.93
N SER A 55 2.18 8.81 -16.63
CA SER A 55 3.41 8.24 -16.07
C SER A 55 3.14 7.57 -14.73
N LEU A 56 4.07 6.69 -14.32
CA LEU A 56 4.03 6.00 -13.03
C LEU A 56 4.19 6.96 -11.84
N ASP A 57 4.78 8.14 -12.07
CA ASP A 57 5.05 9.16 -11.04
C ASP A 57 3.86 10.11 -10.80
N MET A 58 2.73 9.91 -11.48
CA MET A 58 1.54 10.75 -11.29
C MET A 58 0.85 10.51 -9.94
N GLU A 59 0.21 11.55 -9.41
CA GLU A 59 -0.61 11.49 -8.19
C GLU A 59 -1.90 10.69 -8.40
N CYS A 60 -1.80 9.38 -8.19
CA CYS A 60 -2.85 8.39 -8.46
C CYS A 60 -4.17 8.70 -7.74
N THR A 61 -4.09 9.18 -6.49
CA THR A 61 -5.22 9.40 -5.58
C THR A 61 -6.16 10.51 -6.03
N THR A 62 -5.71 11.38 -6.94
CA THR A 62 -6.57 12.41 -7.57
C THR A 62 -7.75 11.78 -8.31
N CYS A 63 -7.54 10.62 -8.93
CA CYS A 63 -8.56 9.88 -9.68
C CYS A 63 -9.00 8.60 -8.95
N HIS A 64 -8.10 7.97 -8.19
CA HIS A 64 -8.32 6.73 -7.43
C HIS A 64 -8.51 7.00 -5.95
N SER A 65 -9.47 7.87 -5.60
CA SER A 65 -9.68 8.30 -4.21
C SER A 65 -10.17 7.19 -3.29
N VAL A 66 -10.87 6.19 -3.83
CA VAL A 66 -11.32 5.02 -3.07
C VAL A 66 -10.12 4.21 -2.59
N GLU A 67 -9.23 3.83 -3.50
CA GLU A 67 -7.99 3.12 -3.17
C GLU A 67 -7.07 4.00 -2.31
N GLY A 68 -6.97 5.29 -2.61
CA GLY A 68 -6.25 6.26 -1.77
C GLY A 68 -6.75 6.27 -0.32
N GLY A 69 -8.06 6.21 -0.09
CA GLY A 69 -8.64 6.14 1.25
C GLY A 69 -8.22 4.90 2.03
N THR A 70 -8.04 3.76 1.36
CA THR A 70 -7.56 2.52 2.02
C THR A 70 -6.10 2.58 2.44
N MET A 71 -5.32 3.54 1.95
CA MET A 71 -3.95 3.77 2.43
C MET A 71 -3.93 4.42 3.82
N GLU A 72 -5.05 4.99 4.25
CA GLU A 72 -5.24 5.62 5.56
C GLU A 72 -6.14 4.79 6.50
N ASP A 73 -6.88 3.82 5.96
CA ASP A 73 -7.74 2.92 6.71
C ASP A 73 -6.90 1.81 7.38
N GLY A 74 -6.75 1.89 8.71
CA GLY A 74 -6.01 0.92 9.51
C GLY A 74 -6.52 -0.52 9.46
N THR A 75 -7.65 -0.78 8.80
CA THR A 75 -8.22 -2.13 8.61
C THR A 75 -7.85 -2.78 7.28
N SER A 76 -7.27 -2.03 6.33
CA SER A 76 -6.85 -2.56 5.03
C SER A 76 -5.34 -2.75 4.93
N GLY A 77 -4.91 -3.80 4.22
CA GLY A 77 -3.49 -4.13 4.05
C GLY A 77 -2.67 -3.00 3.42
N ALA A 78 -3.27 -2.18 2.54
CA ALA A 78 -2.59 -1.03 1.94
C ALA A 78 -2.09 -0.03 2.99
N SER A 79 -2.85 0.22 4.07
CA SER A 79 -2.41 1.15 5.11
C SER A 79 -1.22 0.61 5.91
N ALA A 80 -1.20 -0.70 6.17
CA ALA A 80 -0.07 -1.36 6.81
C ALA A 80 1.19 -1.24 5.93
N HIS A 81 1.07 -1.47 4.62
CA HIS A 81 2.20 -1.35 3.69
C HIS A 81 2.72 0.09 3.56
N VAL A 82 1.84 1.09 3.61
CA VAL A 82 2.26 2.51 3.64
C VAL A 82 3.00 2.83 4.93
N GLN A 83 2.45 2.42 6.07
CA GLN A 83 3.01 2.76 7.39
C GLN A 83 4.32 2.02 7.69
N GLN A 84 4.45 0.77 7.26
CA GLN A 84 5.57 -0.10 7.62
C GLN A 84 6.66 -0.14 6.56
N ALA A 85 6.29 -0.04 5.27
CA ALA A 85 7.22 -0.18 4.15
C ALA A 85 7.32 1.08 3.27
N GLN A 86 6.60 2.16 3.62
CA GLN A 86 6.53 3.39 2.82
C GLN A 86 6.12 3.11 1.36
N ALA A 87 5.30 2.08 1.17
CA ALA A 87 4.85 1.65 -0.15
C ALA A 87 4.00 2.75 -0.81
N THR A 88 4.19 2.94 -2.11
CA THR A 88 3.36 3.79 -2.96
C THR A 88 2.58 2.92 -3.93
N CYS A 89 1.67 3.50 -4.72
CA CYS A 89 0.88 2.77 -5.72
C CYS A 89 1.78 1.95 -6.66
N ALA A 90 2.89 2.56 -7.11
CA ALA A 90 3.89 1.97 -7.99
C ALA A 90 4.73 0.86 -7.34
N THR A 91 4.74 0.74 -6.01
CA THR A 91 5.44 -0.36 -5.32
C THR A 91 4.82 -1.71 -5.67
N CYS A 92 3.50 -1.77 -5.88
CA CYS A 92 2.77 -2.99 -6.19
C CYS A 92 2.19 -3.01 -7.62
N HIS A 93 1.77 -1.86 -8.14
CA HIS A 93 1.25 -1.76 -9.50
C HIS A 93 2.37 -1.47 -10.50
N THR A 94 3.16 -2.49 -10.78
CA THR A 94 4.42 -2.38 -11.54
C THR A 94 4.28 -2.58 -13.06
N ASP A 95 3.12 -3.02 -13.54
CA ASP A 95 2.85 -3.19 -14.97
C ASP A 95 2.66 -1.84 -15.68
N GLU A 96 3.77 -1.15 -15.93
CA GLU A 96 3.78 0.19 -16.51
C GLU A 96 3.09 0.23 -17.88
N GLN A 97 3.32 -0.77 -18.74
CA GLN A 97 2.73 -0.81 -20.08
C GLN A 97 1.21 -1.06 -20.03
N GLY A 98 0.77 -2.00 -19.19
CA GLY A 98 -0.65 -2.26 -18.98
C GLY A 98 -1.37 -1.05 -18.38
N LEU A 99 -0.74 -0.37 -17.43
CA LEU A 99 -1.28 0.85 -16.84
C LEU A 99 -1.31 2.01 -17.86
N ALA A 100 -0.27 2.20 -18.68
CA ALA A 100 -0.28 3.19 -19.75
C ALA A 100 -1.47 2.99 -20.70
N SER A 101 -1.73 1.73 -21.09
CA SER A 101 -2.83 1.40 -21.99
C SER A 101 -4.20 1.73 -21.42
N VAL A 102 -4.45 1.51 -20.12
CA VAL A 102 -5.76 1.85 -19.52
C VAL A 102 -5.96 3.34 -19.27
N HIS A 103 -4.87 4.10 -19.19
CA HIS A 103 -4.89 5.56 -19.01
C HIS A 103 -4.80 6.35 -20.32
N GLU A 104 -4.57 5.67 -21.45
CA GLU A 104 -4.54 6.31 -22.76
C GLU A 104 -5.86 7.04 -23.05
N GLY A 105 -5.75 8.33 -23.38
CA GLY A 105 -6.88 9.19 -23.68
C GLY A 105 -7.80 9.49 -22.50
N LYS A 106 -7.45 9.10 -21.26
CA LYS A 106 -8.25 9.36 -20.07
C LYS A 106 -8.02 10.76 -19.51
N THR A 107 -9.07 11.31 -18.93
CA THR A 107 -9.09 12.61 -18.26
C THR A 107 -9.84 12.53 -16.94
N ALA A 108 -9.64 13.52 -16.06
CA ALA A 108 -10.37 13.62 -14.79
C ALA A 108 -11.89 13.81 -14.96
N SER A 109 -12.37 14.14 -16.16
CA SER A 109 -13.81 14.26 -16.45
C SER A 109 -14.48 12.93 -16.83
N ASP A 110 -13.68 11.89 -17.06
CA ASP A 110 -14.20 10.56 -17.38
C ASP A 110 -14.79 9.86 -16.14
N ALA A 111 -15.56 8.81 -16.37
CA ALA A 111 -16.02 7.96 -15.28
C ALA A 111 -14.84 7.24 -14.62
N MET A 112 -14.68 7.45 -13.30
CA MET A 112 -13.60 6.82 -12.55
C MET A 112 -13.81 5.29 -12.48
N PRO A 113 -12.74 4.50 -12.64
CA PRO A 113 -12.81 3.06 -12.58
C PRO A 113 -13.14 2.59 -11.16
N LYS A 114 -13.85 1.45 -11.06
CA LYS A 114 -14.22 0.83 -9.77
C LYS A 114 -13.30 -0.32 -9.35
N LYS A 115 -12.53 -0.87 -10.29
CA LYS A 115 -11.61 -1.99 -10.07
C LYS A 115 -10.62 -2.09 -11.22
N LEU A 116 -9.36 -2.38 -10.90
CA LEU A 116 -8.34 -2.73 -11.87
C LEU A 116 -8.53 -4.20 -12.30
N LYS A 117 -8.82 -4.41 -13.59
CA LYS A 117 -9.06 -5.75 -14.18
C LYS A 117 -8.10 -6.12 -15.30
N LYS A 118 -7.33 -5.13 -15.79
CA LYS A 118 -6.48 -5.27 -16.99
C LYS A 118 -5.05 -5.64 -16.63
N THR A 119 -4.63 -5.29 -15.43
CA THR A 119 -3.37 -5.69 -14.83
C THR A 119 -3.67 -6.35 -13.48
N ALA A 120 -2.69 -7.05 -12.94
CA ALA A 120 -2.78 -7.72 -11.65
C ALA A 120 -1.51 -7.47 -10.83
N VAL A 121 -1.62 -7.63 -9.52
CA VAL A 121 -0.47 -7.71 -8.62
C VAL A 121 -0.20 -9.19 -8.41
N GLU A 122 0.77 -9.73 -9.13
CA GLU A 122 1.18 -11.13 -9.00
C GLU A 122 1.88 -11.36 -7.65
N ALA A 123 1.84 -12.60 -7.14
CA ALA A 123 2.50 -12.97 -5.87
C ALA A 123 4.00 -12.63 -5.89
N GLN A 124 4.64 -12.73 -7.05
CA GLN A 124 6.03 -12.39 -7.28
C GLN A 124 6.30 -10.91 -7.00
N THR A 125 5.32 -10.00 -7.16
CA THR A 125 5.52 -8.58 -6.83
C THR A 125 5.72 -8.39 -5.33
N CYS A 126 4.99 -9.15 -4.49
CA CYS A 126 5.16 -9.13 -3.04
C CYS A 126 6.54 -9.63 -2.61
N GLN A 127 7.06 -10.63 -3.33
CA GLN A 127 8.34 -11.29 -3.03
C GLN A 127 9.54 -10.51 -3.57
N SER A 128 9.43 -10.00 -4.80
CA SER A 128 10.54 -9.41 -5.55
C SER A 128 10.83 -7.96 -5.16
N SER A 129 9.91 -7.29 -4.47
CA SER A 129 10.10 -5.94 -3.92
C SER A 129 11.06 -5.91 -2.72
N GLY A 130 11.52 -7.07 -2.25
CA GLY A 130 12.33 -7.20 -1.03
C GLY A 130 11.55 -7.02 0.26
N CYS A 131 10.21 -7.03 0.19
CA CYS A 131 9.33 -6.91 1.36
C CYS A 131 8.91 -8.26 1.94
N HIS A 132 8.59 -9.26 1.10
CA HIS A 132 8.19 -10.60 1.52
C HIS A 132 9.05 -11.68 0.83
N ASN A 133 10.36 -11.63 1.08
CA ASN A 133 11.36 -12.46 0.40
C ASN A 133 11.55 -13.86 1.02
N GLU A 134 10.68 -14.25 1.95
CA GLU A 134 10.70 -15.54 2.61
C GLU A 134 10.35 -16.66 1.61
N THR A 135 11.07 -17.77 1.72
CA THR A 135 10.74 -19.02 1.02
C THR A 135 9.45 -19.63 1.56
N ALA A 136 8.87 -20.60 0.83
CA ALA A 136 7.68 -21.32 1.29
C ALA A 136 7.90 -21.96 2.67
N ASP A 137 9.07 -22.56 2.91
CA ASP A 137 9.42 -23.18 4.19
C ASP A 137 9.56 -22.14 5.32
N GLU A 138 10.13 -20.97 5.03
CA GLU A 138 10.22 -19.87 5.99
C GLU A 138 8.84 -19.32 6.36
N MET A 139 7.96 -19.13 5.36
CA MET A 139 6.57 -18.71 5.61
C MET A 139 5.81 -19.74 6.44
N ALA A 140 5.96 -21.03 6.15
CA ALA A 140 5.40 -22.11 6.94
C ALA A 140 5.92 -22.06 8.40
N ALA A 141 7.23 -21.90 8.59
CA ALA A 141 7.82 -21.80 9.93
C ALA A 141 7.32 -20.58 10.71
N LEU A 142 7.22 -19.41 10.08
CA LEU A 142 6.71 -18.18 10.69
C LEU A 142 5.24 -18.30 11.12
N THR A 143 4.49 -19.17 10.44
CA THR A 143 3.06 -19.40 10.70
C THR A 143 2.76 -20.72 11.40
N ALA A 144 3.77 -21.45 11.86
CA ALA A 144 3.59 -22.74 12.54
C ALA A 144 2.74 -22.66 13.82
N GLY A 145 2.65 -21.48 14.45
CA GLY A 145 1.81 -21.24 15.62
C GLY A 145 0.38 -20.79 15.29
N TYR A 146 0.02 -20.64 14.01
CA TYR A 146 -1.31 -20.20 13.61
C TYR A 146 -2.31 -21.35 13.75
N THR A 147 -3.31 -21.17 14.61
CA THR A 147 -4.20 -22.24 15.03
C THR A 147 -5.66 -22.03 14.68
N GLU A 148 -6.00 -20.96 13.95
CA GLU A 148 -7.40 -20.60 13.67
C GLU A 148 -8.01 -21.35 12.49
N LEU A 149 -7.19 -21.87 11.56
CA LEU A 149 -7.69 -22.71 10.46
C LEU A 149 -7.86 -24.15 10.92
N VAL A 150 -9.03 -24.40 11.49
CA VAL A 150 -9.46 -25.72 11.95
C VAL A 150 -10.79 -26.07 11.30
N ASP A 151 -10.87 -27.26 10.72
CA ASP A 151 -12.10 -27.74 10.12
C ASP A 151 -13.09 -28.28 11.18
N THR A 152 -14.28 -28.66 10.73
CA THR A 152 -15.34 -29.20 11.62
C THR A 152 -15.00 -30.53 12.30
N LYS A 153 -13.97 -31.24 11.81
CA LYS A 153 -13.45 -32.49 12.41
C LYS A 153 -12.27 -32.24 13.35
N GLY A 154 -11.82 -31.00 13.51
CA GLY A 154 -10.66 -30.66 14.32
C GLY A 154 -9.32 -30.75 13.59
N THR A 155 -9.32 -30.94 12.26
CA THR A 155 -8.11 -30.90 11.45
C THR A 155 -7.63 -29.46 11.34
N GLN A 156 -6.45 -29.19 11.89
CA GLN A 156 -5.79 -27.90 11.75
C GLN A 156 -4.85 -27.92 10.55
N VAL A 157 -4.78 -26.80 9.83
CA VAL A 157 -3.82 -26.61 8.74
C VAL A 157 -3.06 -25.30 8.90
N ASN A 158 -1.79 -25.31 8.51
CA ASN A 158 -1.04 -24.09 8.29
C ASN A 158 -1.32 -23.59 6.86
N PRO A 159 -1.84 -22.35 6.68
CA PRO A 159 -2.21 -21.84 5.36
C PRO A 159 -1.02 -21.79 4.39
N HIS A 160 0.20 -21.54 4.87
CA HIS A 160 1.38 -21.46 4.01
C HIS A 160 2.02 -22.81 3.70
N GLU A 161 1.70 -23.87 4.46
CA GLU A 161 2.12 -25.24 4.12
C GLU A 161 1.22 -25.87 3.06
N VAL A 162 -0.08 -25.51 3.04
CA VAL A 162 -1.03 -26.09 2.09
C VAL A 162 -1.00 -25.43 0.72
N MET A 163 -0.41 -24.22 0.61
CA MET A 163 -0.17 -23.58 -0.69
C MET A 163 0.75 -24.45 -1.55
N GLY A 164 0.30 -24.78 -2.76
CA GLY A 164 1.04 -25.66 -3.67
C GLY A 164 1.02 -27.16 -3.32
N LEU A 165 0.24 -27.59 -2.32
CA LEU A 165 0.10 -29.01 -1.97
C LEU A 165 -0.49 -29.86 -3.11
N THR A 166 -1.39 -29.26 -3.90
CA THR A 166 -2.00 -29.85 -5.09
C THR A 166 -2.15 -28.79 -6.18
N GLU A 167 -2.54 -29.19 -7.39
CA GLU A 167 -2.83 -28.25 -8.49
C GLU A 167 -3.83 -27.17 -8.06
N GLY A 168 -4.96 -27.55 -7.43
CA GLY A 168 -5.93 -26.57 -6.93
C GLY A 168 -5.45 -25.65 -5.80
N HIS A 169 -4.39 -26.02 -5.07
CA HIS A 169 -3.79 -25.15 -4.05
C HIS A 169 -2.66 -24.27 -4.62
N ALA A 170 -2.11 -24.62 -5.78
CA ALA A 170 -1.08 -23.83 -6.46
C ALA A 170 -1.64 -22.52 -7.04
N ASP A 171 -2.94 -22.47 -7.30
CA ASP A 171 -3.65 -21.28 -7.78
C ASP A 171 -3.98 -20.28 -6.65
N ILE A 172 -3.78 -20.65 -5.39
CA ILE A 172 -3.95 -19.74 -4.26
C ILE A 172 -2.78 -18.76 -4.24
N THR A 173 -3.10 -17.46 -4.29
CA THR A 173 -2.13 -16.37 -4.23
C THR A 173 -2.24 -15.63 -2.91
N CYS A 174 -1.22 -14.82 -2.58
CA CYS A 174 -1.20 -14.00 -1.36
C CYS A 174 -2.47 -13.14 -1.23
N SER A 175 -2.94 -12.57 -2.35
CA SER A 175 -4.09 -11.68 -2.41
C SER A 175 -5.45 -12.34 -2.19
N ASN A 176 -5.52 -13.68 -2.20
CA ASN A 176 -6.76 -14.39 -1.88
C ASN A 176 -7.08 -14.33 -0.38
N CYS A 177 -6.05 -14.27 0.48
CA CYS A 177 -6.21 -14.15 1.92
C CYS A 177 -5.89 -12.75 2.44
N HIS A 178 -4.91 -12.05 1.83
CA HIS A 178 -4.45 -10.73 2.24
C HIS A 178 -4.99 -9.62 1.33
N ASN A 179 -6.00 -8.88 1.81
CA ASN A 179 -6.64 -7.84 1.02
C ASN A 179 -5.96 -6.47 1.19
N MET A 180 -5.51 -5.89 0.07
CA MET A 180 -4.82 -4.59 0.12
C MET A 180 -5.79 -3.40 0.17
N HIS A 181 -6.81 -3.37 -0.70
CA HIS A 181 -7.75 -2.24 -0.83
C HIS A 181 -9.16 -2.57 -0.30
N ALA A 182 -9.23 -3.47 0.69
CA ALA A 182 -10.44 -3.83 1.40
C ALA A 182 -10.07 -4.32 2.80
N ALA A 183 -11.07 -4.47 3.67
CA ALA A 183 -10.87 -5.13 4.95
C ALA A 183 -10.36 -6.57 4.74
N GLU A 184 -9.52 -7.03 5.66
CA GLU A 184 -9.05 -8.41 5.68
C GLU A 184 -10.21 -9.39 5.78
N VAL A 185 -10.08 -10.51 5.07
CA VAL A 185 -11.04 -11.62 5.13
C VAL A 185 -10.53 -12.68 6.09
N ALA A 186 -11.44 -13.49 6.63
CA ALA A 186 -11.00 -14.66 7.37
C ALA A 186 -10.31 -15.62 6.37
N ALA A 187 -9.11 -16.09 6.68
CA ALA A 187 -8.39 -17.00 5.78
C ALA A 187 -9.20 -18.27 5.43
N ALA A 188 -10.10 -18.69 6.33
CA ALA A 188 -11.02 -19.80 6.12
C ALA A 188 -11.99 -19.57 4.94
N ASP A 189 -12.32 -18.31 4.62
CA ASP A 189 -13.21 -17.95 3.51
C ASP A 189 -12.61 -18.35 2.16
N THR A 190 -11.28 -18.37 2.04
CA THR A 190 -10.59 -18.89 0.85
C THR A 190 -10.80 -20.40 0.72
N CYS A 191 -10.72 -21.13 1.84
CA CYS A 191 -10.83 -22.59 1.88
C CYS A 191 -12.23 -23.07 1.50
N VAL A 192 -13.29 -22.40 1.96
CA VAL A 192 -14.68 -22.85 1.74
C VAL A 192 -15.11 -22.82 0.27
N SER A 193 -14.37 -22.14 -0.61
CA SER A 193 -14.60 -22.19 -2.05
C SER A 193 -14.43 -23.61 -2.63
N CYS A 194 -13.55 -24.41 -2.02
CA CYS A 194 -13.27 -25.81 -2.40
C CYS A 194 -13.72 -26.81 -1.31
N HIS A 195 -13.64 -26.40 -0.03
CA HIS A 195 -13.98 -27.19 1.16
C HIS A 195 -15.33 -26.76 1.77
N HIS A 196 -16.36 -26.60 0.93
CA HIS A 196 -17.69 -26.13 1.34
C HIS A 196 -18.40 -26.98 2.41
N ALA A 197 -17.99 -28.25 2.61
CA ALA A 197 -18.47 -29.11 3.67
C ALA A 197 -17.84 -28.79 5.04
N GLY A 198 -16.89 -27.85 5.09
CA GLY A 198 -16.15 -27.48 6.30
C GLY A 198 -15.21 -28.59 6.76
N VAL A 199 -14.67 -29.39 5.83
CA VAL A 199 -13.73 -30.49 6.11
C VAL A 199 -12.55 -30.37 5.16
N TYR A 200 -11.32 -30.39 5.68
CA TYR A 200 -10.09 -30.24 4.88
C TYR A 200 -9.62 -31.52 4.20
N GLU A 201 -10.20 -32.66 4.57
CA GLU A 201 -9.95 -33.95 3.92
C GLU A 201 -10.28 -33.90 2.42
N CYS A 202 -9.27 -34.16 1.58
CA CYS A 202 -9.43 -34.15 0.12
C CYS A 202 -10.46 -35.20 -0.35
N ASN A 203 -11.12 -34.95 -1.48
CA ASN A 203 -12.08 -35.85 -2.11
C ASN A 203 -13.32 -36.20 -1.26
N THR A 204 -13.62 -35.41 -0.22
CA THR A 204 -14.83 -35.56 0.59
C THR A 204 -16.00 -34.70 0.10
N CYS A 205 -15.86 -34.07 -1.08
CA CYS A 205 -16.84 -33.15 -1.66
C CYS A 205 -18.05 -33.84 -2.33
N HIS A 206 -18.20 -35.16 -2.18
CA HIS A 206 -19.33 -35.96 -2.70
C HIS A 206 -19.99 -36.80 -1.62
#